data_AF-A0A7V9UWB8-F1
#
_entry.id   AF-A0A7V9UWB8-F1
#
_cell.length_a   1.000
_cell.length_b   1.000
_cell.length_c   1.000
_cell.angle_alpha   90.00
_cell.angle_beta   90.00
_cell.angle_gamma   90.00
#
_symmetry.space_group_name_H-M   'P 1'
#
loop_
_entity.id
_entity.type
_entity.pdbx_description
1 polymer ?
#
loop_
_entity_poly.entity_id
_entity_poly.type
_entity_poly.pdbx_seq_one_letter_code
_entity_poly.pdbx_strand_id
1 'polypeptide(L)'
;MLKSKSIIWLVLLLVVGIGAACDGQTDEANKFVDEGNAIVKKYNDISPKAVDSLNALMGEKMTQAEDLEQYKTANKAKFDEVVSLYEQLDKSGTEAAAKFEQASKVNTDAKFKEYAAAKAQEFKKRAETDRASATFVKSFLAEKDAEKADRQVADYNKKNADMIKEADGLMAKADQIVKDNPGVFK
;
A
#
# COMPACT_ATOMS: atom_id res chain seq x y z
N MET A 1 19.59 0.10 -19.37
CA MET A 1 18.80 -1.00 -18.77
C MET A 1 18.93 -0.89 -17.25
N LEU A 2 17.99 -0.21 -16.60
CA LEU A 2 17.89 -0.27 -15.15
C LEU A 2 17.17 -1.58 -14.83
N LYS A 3 17.93 -2.60 -14.41
CA LYS A 3 17.36 -3.70 -13.63
C LYS A 3 16.84 -3.04 -12.35
N SER A 4 15.57 -2.63 -12.33
CA SER A 4 14.95 -2.26 -11.06
C SER A 4 15.02 -3.52 -10.21
N LYS A 5 15.85 -3.47 -9.16
CA LYS A 5 15.75 -4.48 -8.12
C LYS A 5 14.31 -4.39 -7.65
N SER A 6 13.52 -5.45 -7.84
CA SER A 6 12.18 -5.53 -7.26
C SER A 6 12.34 -5.30 -5.76
N ILE A 7 12.10 -4.07 -5.32
CA ILE A 7 12.00 -3.75 -3.90
C ILE A 7 10.64 -4.28 -3.52
N ILE A 8 10.61 -5.51 -3.02
CA ILE A 8 9.44 -6.07 -2.36
C ILE A 8 9.21 -5.19 -1.12
N TRP A 9 8.16 -4.37 -1.16
CA TRP A 9 7.77 -3.47 -0.07
C TRP A 9 7.07 -4.28 1.02
N LEU A 10 7.85 -4.93 1.87
CA LEU A 10 7.34 -5.62 3.05
C LEU A 10 7.09 -4.58 4.15
N VAL A 11 5.83 -4.26 4.41
CA VAL A 11 5.46 -3.43 5.57
C VAL A 11 5.70 -4.27 6.83
N LEU A 12 6.63 -3.85 7.66
CA LEU A 12 6.88 -4.51 8.94
C LEU A 12 5.66 -4.34 9.85
N LEU A 13 5.05 -5.47 10.21
CA LEU A 13 4.05 -5.55 11.28
C LEU A 13 4.77 -5.50 12.61
N LEU A 14 4.86 -4.31 13.21
CA LEU A 14 5.10 -4.19 14.64
C LEU A 14 3.75 -4.46 15.35
N VAL A 15 3.67 -5.58 16.08
CA VAL A 15 2.57 -5.82 17.02
C VAL A 15 2.82 -4.88 18.18
N VAL A 16 2.00 -3.83 18.30
CA VAL A 16 2.18 -2.74 19.26
C VAL A 16 0.91 -2.61 20.08
N GLY A 17 0.97 -2.93 21.37
CA GLY A 17 -0.11 -2.65 22.33
C GLY A 17 0.27 -1.51 23.27
N ILE A 18 -0.71 -0.86 23.90
CA ILE A 18 -0.47 0.00 25.05
C ILE A 18 -0.14 -0.87 26.26
N GLY A 19 0.90 -0.50 27.01
CA GLY A 19 1.25 -1.17 28.25
C GLY A 19 0.12 -1.15 29.28
N ALA A 20 -0.27 -2.32 29.79
CA ALA A 20 -1.39 -2.53 30.71
C ALA A 20 -1.49 -1.51 31.86
N ALA A 21 -2.31 -0.48 31.66
CA ALA A 21 -3.07 0.18 32.70
C ALA A 21 -4.49 -0.39 32.60
N CYS A 22 -5.05 -0.91 33.69
CA CYS A 22 -6.39 -1.51 33.70
C CYS A 22 -7.48 -0.44 33.51
N ASP A 23 -7.62 0.12 32.31
CA ASP A 23 -8.79 0.90 31.91
C ASP A 23 -9.39 0.37 30.59
N GLY A 24 -10.72 0.40 30.47
CA GLY A 24 -11.42 -0.13 29.30
C GLY A 24 -11.15 0.64 28.00
N GLN A 25 -10.58 1.85 28.08
CA GLN A 25 -10.19 2.65 26.91
C GLN A 25 -8.92 2.10 26.26
N THR A 26 -7.98 1.62 27.07
CA THR A 26 -6.77 0.95 26.61
C THR A 26 -7.09 -0.35 25.87
N ASP A 27 -8.00 -1.17 26.40
CA ASP A 27 -8.44 -2.41 25.74
C ASP A 27 -9.15 -2.14 24.41
N GLU A 28 -10.00 -1.11 24.36
CA GLU A 28 -10.69 -0.71 23.12
C GLU A 28 -9.71 -0.24 22.04
N ALA A 29 -8.74 0.60 22.42
CA ALA A 29 -7.71 1.09 21.51
C ALA A 29 -6.84 -0.06 20.96
N ASN A 30 -6.42 -0.98 21.82
CA ASN A 30 -5.66 -2.17 21.44
C ASN A 30 -6.45 -3.05 20.47
N LYS A 31 -7.76 -3.27 20.71
CA LYS A 31 -8.61 -4.03 19.80
C LYS A 31 -8.63 -3.43 18.40
N PHE A 32 -8.75 -2.12 18.26
CA PHE A 32 -8.71 -1.47 16.94
C PHE A 32 -7.35 -1.62 16.27
N VAL A 33 -6.25 -1.52 17.02
CA VAL A 33 -4.91 -1.77 16.48
C VAL A 33 -4.74 -3.23 16.03
N ASP A 34 -5.22 -4.20 16.80
CA ASP A 34 -5.17 -5.61 16.45
C ASP A 34 -5.99 -5.94 15.19
N GLU A 35 -7.20 -5.39 15.09
CA GLU A 35 -8.02 -5.51 13.89
C GLU A 35 -7.34 -4.87 12.67
N GLY A 36 -6.74 -3.68 12.86
CA GLY A 36 -5.93 -3.02 11.83
C GLY A 36 -4.76 -3.90 11.38
N ASN A 37 -3.97 -4.39 12.32
CA ASN A 37 -2.82 -5.27 12.07
C ASN A 37 -3.21 -6.57 11.36
N ALA A 38 -4.36 -7.17 11.71
CA ALA A 38 -4.87 -8.35 11.03
C ALA A 38 -5.20 -8.07 9.55
N ILE A 39 -5.69 -6.88 9.22
CA ILE A 39 -5.94 -6.46 7.84
C ILE A 39 -4.60 -6.18 7.13
N VAL A 40 -3.67 -5.50 7.79
CA VAL A 40 -2.31 -5.24 7.27
C VAL A 40 -1.58 -6.53 6.92
N LYS A 41 -1.77 -7.59 7.71
CA LYS A 41 -1.21 -8.91 7.38
C LYS A 41 -1.71 -9.41 6.03
N LYS A 42 -3.03 -9.34 5.78
CA LYS A 42 -3.62 -9.71 4.49
C LYS A 42 -3.11 -8.82 3.36
N TYR A 43 -3.00 -7.52 3.61
CA TYR A 43 -2.41 -6.57 2.66
C TYR A 43 -1.00 -7.01 2.25
N ASN A 44 -0.16 -7.35 3.23
CA ASN A 44 1.21 -7.81 3.01
C ASN A 44 1.31 -9.16 2.29
N ASP A 45 0.34 -10.06 2.48
CA ASP A 45 0.30 -11.34 1.76
C ASP A 45 -0.02 -11.14 0.26
N ILE A 46 -0.79 -10.11 -0.09
CA ILE A 46 -1.23 -9.81 -1.45
C ILE A 46 -0.23 -8.91 -2.19
N SER A 47 0.36 -7.94 -1.48
CA SER A 47 1.15 -6.86 -2.08
C SER A 47 2.31 -7.34 -2.97
N PRO A 48 3.16 -8.31 -2.55
CA PRO A 48 4.23 -8.82 -3.39
C PRO A 48 3.72 -9.39 -4.71
N LYS A 49 2.61 -10.15 -4.67
CA LYS A 49 2.02 -10.75 -5.87
C LYS A 49 1.54 -9.67 -6.85
N ALA A 50 0.90 -8.60 -6.35
CA ALA A 50 0.44 -7.49 -7.19
C ALA A 50 1.62 -6.78 -7.88
N VAL A 51 2.65 -6.44 -7.11
CA VAL A 51 3.85 -5.74 -7.59
C VAL A 51 4.62 -6.59 -8.60
N ASP A 52 4.87 -7.86 -8.29
CA ASP A 52 5.62 -8.76 -9.18
C ASP A 52 4.87 -9.01 -10.49
N SER A 53 3.54 -9.18 -10.43
CA SER A 53 2.71 -9.36 -11.61
C SER A 53 2.68 -8.11 -12.49
N LEU A 54 2.60 -6.92 -11.89
CA LEU A 54 2.65 -5.67 -12.65
C LEU A 54 4.02 -5.46 -13.29
N ASN A 55 5.11 -5.68 -12.54
CA ASN A 55 6.48 -5.55 -13.07
C ASN A 55 6.75 -6.51 -14.22
N ALA A 56 6.25 -7.75 -14.13
CA ALA A 56 6.36 -8.73 -15.20
C ALA A 56 5.63 -8.24 -16.48
N LEU A 57 4.45 -7.62 -16.32
CA LEU A 57 3.68 -7.12 -17.45
C LEU A 57 4.25 -5.83 -18.07
N MET A 58 4.92 -4.99 -17.29
CA MET A 58 5.43 -3.69 -17.74
C MET A 58 6.92 -3.70 -18.09
N GLY A 59 7.62 -4.83 -17.89
CA GLY A 59 9.04 -4.99 -18.20
C GLY A 59 9.36 -5.28 -19.68
N GLU A 60 8.35 -5.64 -20.49
CA GLU A 60 8.50 -5.90 -21.92
C GLU A 60 8.37 -4.60 -22.73
N LYS A 61 9.36 -4.32 -23.60
CA LYS A 61 9.32 -3.15 -24.48
C LYS A 61 8.36 -3.39 -25.64
N MET A 62 7.26 -2.65 -25.68
CA MET A 62 6.30 -2.65 -26.79
C MET A 62 6.58 -1.46 -27.70
N THR A 63 7.24 -1.69 -28.85
CA THR A 63 7.68 -0.58 -29.72
C THR A 63 6.76 -0.30 -30.92
N GLN A 64 5.63 -0.98 -31.07
CA GLN A 64 4.67 -0.76 -32.16
C GLN A 64 3.21 -0.93 -31.69
N ALA A 65 2.24 -0.30 -32.38
CA ALA A 65 0.83 -0.33 -32.01
C ALA A 65 0.19 -1.72 -32.20
N GLU A 66 0.58 -2.46 -33.23
CA GLU A 66 0.14 -3.85 -33.47
C GLU A 66 0.67 -4.78 -32.38
N ASP A 67 1.93 -4.61 -31.97
CA ASP A 67 2.54 -5.34 -30.85
C ASP A 67 1.82 -5.04 -29.53
N LEU A 68 1.41 -3.78 -29.31
CA LEU A 68 0.71 -3.37 -28.09
C LEU A 68 -0.66 -4.04 -27.93
N GLU A 69 -1.49 -4.00 -28.97
CA GLU A 69 -2.85 -4.59 -28.92
C GLU A 69 -2.78 -6.12 -28.83
N GLN A 70 -1.87 -6.75 -29.57
CA GLN A 70 -1.62 -8.19 -29.46
C GLN A 70 -1.12 -8.56 -28.05
N TYR A 71 -0.20 -7.78 -27.50
CA TYR A 71 0.33 -8.02 -26.16
C TYR A 71 -0.74 -7.94 -25.07
N LYS A 72 -1.58 -6.89 -25.12
CA LYS A 72 -2.70 -6.72 -24.19
C LYS A 72 -3.71 -7.87 -24.30
N THR A 73 -4.02 -8.28 -25.53
CA THR A 73 -4.94 -9.39 -25.77
C THR A 73 -4.38 -10.69 -25.23
N ALA A 74 -3.11 -11.00 -25.51
CA ALA A 74 -2.43 -12.21 -25.04
C ALA A 74 -2.30 -12.27 -23.51
N ASN A 75 -2.18 -11.12 -22.85
CA ASN A 75 -2.01 -11.02 -21.39
C ASN A 75 -3.26 -10.54 -20.65
N LYS A 76 -4.43 -10.50 -21.30
CA LYS A 76 -5.66 -9.91 -20.73
C LYS A 76 -5.99 -10.45 -19.33
N ALA A 77 -5.97 -11.77 -19.17
CA ALA A 77 -6.27 -12.40 -17.88
C ALA A 77 -5.31 -11.97 -16.76
N LYS A 78 -4.02 -11.78 -17.08
CA LYS A 78 -3.02 -11.30 -16.10
C LYS A 78 -3.25 -9.84 -15.76
N PHE A 79 -3.61 -9.00 -16.74
CA PHE A 79 -3.96 -7.61 -16.46
C PHE A 79 -5.23 -7.50 -15.58
N ASP A 80 -6.25 -8.30 -15.86
CA ASP A 80 -7.48 -8.36 -15.06
C ASP A 80 -7.17 -8.84 -13.62
N GLU A 81 -6.27 -9.82 -13.46
CA GLU A 81 -5.77 -10.25 -12.14
C GLU A 81 -5.03 -9.13 -11.40
N VAL A 82 -4.12 -8.42 -12.07
CA VAL A 82 -3.37 -7.31 -11.46
C VAL A 82 -4.31 -6.20 -10.99
N VAL A 83 -5.29 -5.83 -11.81
CA VAL A 83 -6.33 -4.86 -11.42
C VAL A 83 -7.04 -5.33 -10.16
N SER A 84 -7.48 -6.59 -10.13
CA SER A 84 -8.18 -7.16 -8.97
C SER A 84 -7.31 -7.19 -7.72
N LEU A 85 -6.03 -7.51 -7.83
CA LEU A 85 -5.10 -7.49 -6.70
C LEU A 85 -4.93 -6.08 -6.13
N TYR A 86 -4.74 -5.08 -6.98
CA TYR A 86 -4.63 -3.69 -6.52
C TYR A 86 -5.94 -3.14 -5.93
N GLU A 87 -7.10 -3.54 -6.45
CA GLU A 87 -8.39 -3.19 -5.83
C GLU A 87 -8.57 -3.83 -4.44
N GLN A 88 -8.09 -5.07 -4.25
CA GLN A 88 -8.06 -5.72 -2.94
C GLN A 88 -7.11 -5.02 -1.96
N LEU A 89 -5.96 -4.54 -2.45
CA LEU A 89 -5.01 -3.75 -1.67
C LEU A 89 -5.59 -2.39 -1.28
N ASP A 90 -6.19 -1.64 -2.21
CA ASP A 90 -6.89 -0.38 -1.93
C ASP A 90 -7.93 -0.55 -0.82
N LYS A 91 -8.78 -1.57 -0.96
CA LYS A 91 -9.79 -1.90 0.05
C LYS A 91 -9.16 -2.20 1.40
N SER A 92 -8.16 -3.09 1.44
CA SER A 92 -7.51 -3.50 2.68
C SER A 92 -6.77 -2.34 3.35
N GLY A 93 -6.08 -1.50 2.58
CA GLY A 93 -5.42 -0.29 3.08
C GLY A 93 -6.43 0.72 3.64
N THR A 94 -7.56 0.93 2.96
CA THR A 94 -8.63 1.80 3.43
C THR A 94 -9.24 1.30 4.75
N GLU A 95 -9.50 -0.01 4.85
CA GLU A 95 -10.04 -0.63 6.07
C GLU A 95 -9.04 -0.57 7.23
N ALA A 96 -7.77 -0.88 6.99
CA ALA A 96 -6.70 -0.76 7.99
C ALA A 96 -6.57 0.68 8.50
N ALA A 97 -6.57 1.66 7.57
CA ALA A 97 -6.51 3.07 7.94
C ALA A 97 -7.68 3.50 8.83
N ALA A 98 -8.90 3.01 8.55
CA ALA A 98 -10.07 3.31 9.36
C ALA A 98 -9.93 2.76 10.79
N LYS A 99 -9.35 1.56 10.96
CA LYS A 99 -9.08 0.97 12.27
C LYS A 99 -8.06 1.75 13.08
N PHE A 100 -6.94 2.12 12.46
CA PHE A 100 -5.94 2.97 13.13
C PHE A 100 -6.48 4.38 13.44
N GLU A 101 -7.35 4.93 12.58
CA GLU A 101 -8.01 6.20 12.86
C GLU A 101 -8.97 6.10 14.06
N GLN A 102 -9.71 4.99 14.18
CA GLN A 102 -10.53 4.70 15.37
C GLN A 102 -9.66 4.62 16.63
N ALA A 103 -8.56 3.87 16.60
CA ALA A 103 -7.62 3.78 17.71
C ALA A 103 -7.08 5.16 18.13
N SER A 104 -6.77 6.04 17.17
CA SER A 104 -6.25 7.40 17.45
C SER A 104 -7.24 8.33 18.14
N LYS A 105 -8.54 8.01 18.09
CA LYS A 105 -9.62 8.81 18.68
C LYS A 105 -9.97 8.38 20.11
N VAL A 106 -9.57 7.18 20.52
CA VAL A 106 -9.77 6.71 21.90
C VAL A 106 -8.94 7.57 22.85
N ASN A 107 -9.50 7.87 24.03
CA ASN A 107 -8.83 8.67 25.05
C ASN A 107 -7.74 7.83 25.75
N THR A 108 -6.57 7.78 25.14
CA THR A 108 -5.39 7.05 25.60
C THR A 108 -4.17 7.96 25.62
N ASP A 109 -2.99 7.40 25.89
CA ASP A 109 -1.72 8.10 25.84
C ASP A 109 -1.50 8.90 24.53
N ALA A 110 -0.97 10.12 24.66
CA ALA A 110 -0.80 11.02 23.52
C ALA A 110 0.14 10.45 22.44
N LYS A 111 1.17 9.71 22.82
CA LYS A 111 2.12 9.08 21.89
C LYS A 111 1.53 7.85 21.22
N PHE A 112 0.69 7.09 21.92
CA PHE A 112 -0.10 6.04 21.27
C PHE A 112 -1.03 6.63 20.19
N LYS A 113 -1.74 7.72 20.50
CA LYS A 113 -2.60 8.40 19.52
C LYS A 113 -1.82 8.93 18.33
N GLU A 114 -0.62 9.48 18.56
CA GLU A 114 0.29 9.93 17.50
C GLU A 114 0.71 8.78 16.58
N TYR A 115 1.06 7.62 17.16
CA TYR A 115 1.37 6.39 16.44
C TYR A 115 0.18 5.92 15.59
N ALA A 116 -0.99 5.77 16.20
CA ALA A 116 -2.20 5.31 15.52
C ALA A 116 -2.60 6.26 14.38
N ALA A 117 -2.50 7.58 14.60
CA ALA A 117 -2.73 8.57 13.55
C ALA A 117 -1.72 8.46 12.40
N ALA A 118 -0.42 8.22 12.69
CA ALA A 118 0.61 8.02 11.67
C ALA A 118 0.33 6.75 10.85
N LYS A 119 -0.03 5.63 11.48
CA LYS A 119 -0.43 4.39 10.78
C LYS A 119 -1.69 4.59 9.93
N ALA A 120 -2.67 5.34 10.42
CA ALA A 120 -3.86 5.67 9.63
C ALA A 120 -3.51 6.47 8.36
N GLN A 121 -2.60 7.44 8.47
CA GLN A 121 -2.12 8.22 7.33
C GLN A 121 -1.31 7.36 6.35
N GLU A 122 -0.42 6.49 6.87
CA GLU A 122 0.35 5.55 6.06
C GLU A 122 -0.58 4.71 5.19
N PHE A 123 -1.56 4.04 5.79
CA PHE A 123 -2.44 3.14 5.05
C PHE A 123 -3.43 3.87 4.13
N LYS A 124 -3.80 5.13 4.44
CA LYS A 124 -4.50 5.99 3.46
C LYS A 124 -3.65 6.21 2.22
N LYS A 125 -2.36 6.53 2.39
CA LYS A 125 -1.43 6.77 1.28
C LYS A 125 -1.13 5.48 0.50
N ARG A 126 -0.99 4.34 1.18
CA ARG A 126 -0.85 3.03 0.52
C ARG A 126 -2.09 2.70 -0.32
N ALA A 127 -3.29 2.83 0.24
CA ALA A 127 -4.54 2.63 -0.51
C ALA A 127 -4.68 3.56 -1.72
N GLU A 128 -4.30 4.85 -1.57
CA GLU A 128 -4.24 5.80 -2.68
C GLU A 128 -3.29 5.33 -3.80
N THR A 129 -2.13 4.79 -3.42
CA THR A 129 -1.12 4.24 -4.34
C THR A 129 -1.65 3.01 -5.09
N ASP A 130 -2.31 2.11 -4.37
CA ASP A 130 -2.88 0.89 -4.95
C ASP A 130 -4.03 1.22 -5.93
N ARG A 131 -4.89 2.18 -5.56
CA ARG A 131 -5.93 2.70 -6.44
C ARG A 131 -5.35 3.31 -7.71
N ALA A 132 -4.31 4.14 -7.57
CA ALA A 132 -3.62 4.73 -8.71
C ALA A 132 -3.02 3.66 -9.64
N SER A 133 -2.50 2.57 -9.06
CA SER A 133 -1.98 1.41 -9.81
C SER A 133 -3.08 0.67 -10.58
N ALA A 134 -4.23 0.41 -9.96
CA ALA A 134 -5.38 -0.17 -10.66
C ALA A 134 -5.88 0.75 -11.78
N THR A 135 -5.99 2.06 -11.54
CA THR A 135 -6.37 3.04 -12.55
C THR A 135 -5.37 3.11 -13.69
N PHE A 136 -4.06 3.07 -13.40
CA PHE A 136 -3.02 3.02 -14.42
C PHE A 136 -3.17 1.80 -15.33
N VAL A 137 -3.34 0.60 -14.77
CA VAL A 137 -3.49 -0.61 -15.58
C VAL A 137 -4.73 -0.55 -16.47
N LYS A 138 -5.87 -0.06 -15.94
CA LYS A 138 -7.09 0.16 -16.73
C LYS A 138 -6.88 1.17 -17.86
N SER A 139 -6.18 2.27 -17.59
CA SER A 139 -5.85 3.29 -18.58
C SER A 139 -4.92 2.73 -19.66
N PHE A 140 -3.89 1.99 -19.26
CA PHE A 140 -2.94 1.35 -20.16
C PHE A 140 -3.66 0.40 -21.13
N LEU A 141 -4.58 -0.43 -20.61
CA LEU A 141 -5.38 -1.34 -21.43
C LEU A 141 -6.26 -0.61 -22.47
N ALA A 142 -6.77 0.58 -22.12
CA ALA A 142 -7.65 1.35 -23.00
C ALA A 142 -6.91 2.20 -24.05
N GLU A 143 -5.63 2.50 -23.83
CA GLU A 143 -4.81 3.28 -24.76
C GLU A 143 -4.53 2.48 -26.03
N LYS A 144 -4.57 3.09 -27.23
CA LYS A 144 -4.28 2.38 -28.49
C LYS A 144 -2.96 2.84 -29.13
N ASP A 145 -2.48 3.99 -28.70
CA ASP A 145 -1.26 4.62 -29.19
C ASP A 145 -0.05 4.15 -28.36
N ALA A 146 0.91 3.52 -29.01
CA ALA A 146 2.09 2.96 -28.36
C ALA A 146 2.97 4.03 -27.69
N GLU A 147 3.11 5.21 -28.28
CA GLU A 147 3.90 6.30 -27.68
C GLU A 147 3.20 6.90 -26.45
N LYS A 148 1.87 6.95 -26.46
CA LYS A 148 1.10 7.35 -25.27
C LYS A 148 1.15 6.28 -24.19
N ALA A 149 1.08 5.00 -24.54
CA ALA A 149 1.18 3.90 -23.59
C ALA A 149 2.56 3.89 -22.89
N ASP A 150 3.65 4.08 -23.63
CA ASP A 150 5.00 4.19 -23.06
C ASP A 150 5.13 5.40 -22.12
N ARG A 151 4.59 6.55 -22.52
CA ARG A 151 4.53 7.73 -21.64
C ARG A 151 3.70 7.48 -20.37
N GLN A 152 2.56 6.80 -20.47
CA GLN A 152 1.76 6.44 -19.29
C GLN A 152 2.56 5.58 -18.31
N VAL A 153 3.34 4.61 -18.80
CA VAL A 153 4.22 3.77 -17.97
C VAL A 153 5.28 4.62 -17.27
N ALA A 154 5.95 5.52 -18.01
CA ALA A 154 6.96 6.41 -17.43
C ALA A 154 6.39 7.36 -16.36
N ASP A 155 5.25 7.99 -16.65
CA ASP A 155 4.55 8.89 -15.73
C ASP A 155 4.05 8.16 -14.49
N TYR A 156 3.48 6.96 -14.67
CA TYR A 156 3.07 6.10 -13.57
C TYR A 156 4.26 5.75 -12.67
N ASN A 157 5.37 5.26 -13.24
CA ASN A 157 6.55 4.88 -12.46
C ASN A 157 7.08 6.03 -11.61
N LYS A 158 7.11 7.25 -12.17
CA LYS A 158 7.52 8.45 -11.42
C LYS A 158 6.56 8.77 -10.27
N LYS A 159 5.25 8.86 -10.57
CA LYS A 159 4.23 9.19 -9.54
C LYS A 159 4.17 8.12 -8.45
N ASN A 160 4.21 6.86 -8.84
CA ASN A 160 4.17 5.73 -7.92
C ASN A 160 5.37 5.74 -6.97
N ALA A 161 6.57 6.04 -7.47
CA ALA A 161 7.76 6.17 -6.62
C ALA A 161 7.63 7.29 -5.57
N ASP A 162 7.07 8.45 -5.94
CA ASP A 162 6.83 9.55 -5.02
C ASP A 162 5.79 9.17 -3.94
N MET A 163 4.68 8.55 -4.34
CA MET A 163 3.63 8.10 -3.42
C MET A 163 4.12 7.02 -2.44
N ILE A 164 4.91 6.06 -2.92
CA ILE A 164 5.54 5.04 -2.07
C ILE A 164 6.46 5.69 -1.04
N LYS A 165 7.29 6.64 -1.48
CA LYS A 165 8.20 7.36 -0.58
C LYS A 165 7.45 8.12 0.51
N GLU A 166 6.30 8.72 0.19
CA GLU A 166 5.42 9.35 1.19
C GLU A 166 4.88 8.34 2.20
N ALA A 167 4.40 7.18 1.73
CA ALA A 167 3.91 6.11 2.59
C ALA A 167 5.01 5.59 3.53
N ASP A 168 6.22 5.37 3.00
CA ASP A 168 7.34 4.88 3.81
C ASP A 168 7.86 5.92 4.81
N GLY A 169 7.76 7.21 4.48
CA GLY A 169 8.02 8.28 5.44
C GLY A 169 7.06 8.25 6.63
N LEU A 170 5.78 7.95 6.39
CA LEU A 170 4.77 7.80 7.44
C LEU A 170 4.99 6.53 8.27
N MET A 171 5.39 5.43 7.62
CA MET A 171 5.79 4.19 8.29
C MET A 171 6.98 4.44 9.21
N ALA A 172 8.04 5.07 8.71
CA ALA A 172 9.23 5.39 9.49
C ALA A 172 8.91 6.30 10.67
N LYS A 173 7.99 7.26 10.49
CA LYS A 173 7.48 8.10 11.59
C LYS A 173 6.78 7.26 12.66
N ALA A 174 5.88 6.35 12.28
CA ALA A 174 5.20 5.46 13.22
C ALA A 174 6.20 4.58 13.99
N ASP A 175 7.18 4.00 13.31
CA ASP A 175 8.23 3.19 13.92
C ASP A 175 9.09 4.00 14.90
N GLN A 176 9.41 5.25 14.54
CA GLN A 176 10.19 6.14 15.41
C GLN A 176 9.43 6.48 16.69
N ILE A 177 8.12 6.73 16.61
CA ILE A 177 7.27 6.97 17.79
C ILE A 177 7.34 5.78 18.76
N VAL A 178 7.28 4.55 18.24
CA VAL A 178 7.39 3.34 19.07
C VAL A 178 8.77 3.23 19.73
N LYS A 179 9.83 3.42 18.95
CA LYS A 179 11.22 3.33 19.43
C LYS A 179 11.55 4.36 20.51
N ASP A 180 11.04 5.58 20.37
CA ASP A 180 11.31 6.68 21.30
C ASP A 180 10.48 6.60 22.58
N ASN A 181 9.42 5.79 22.61
CA ASN A 181 8.47 5.73 23.73
C ASN A 181 8.21 4.28 24.20
N PRO A 182 9.24 3.50 24.55
CA PRO A 182 9.08 2.09 24.93
C PRO A 182 8.27 1.87 26.21
N GLY A 183 8.04 2.91 27.02
CA GLY A 183 7.15 2.83 28.19
C GLY A 183 5.66 2.83 27.85
N VAL A 184 5.30 3.35 26.68
CA VAL A 184 3.92 3.42 26.17
C VAL A 184 3.55 2.12 25.45
N PHE A 185 4.50 1.59 24.68
CA PHE A 185 4.30 0.49 23.76
C PHE A 185 4.88 -0.82 24.33
N LYS A 186 4.08 -1.88 24.34
CA LYS A 186 4.49 -3.23 24.75
C LYS A 186 4.21 -4.25 23.66
#